data_AF-A0A348SCY5-F1
#
_entry.id   AF-A0A348SCY5-F1
#
_cell.length_a   1.000
_cell.length_b   1.000
_cell.length_c   1.000
_cell.angle_alpha   90.00
_cell.angle_beta   90.00
_cell.angle_gamma   90.00
#
_symmetry.space_group_name_H-M   'P 1'
#
loop_
_entity.id
_entity.type
_entity.pdbx_description
1 polymer ?
#
loop_
_entity_poly.entity_id
_entity_poly.type
_entity_poly.pdbx_seq_one_letter_code
_entity_poly.pdbx_strand_id
1 'polypeptide(L)'
;GMTASHYAPRARVRIIDPASPDLRNLSRVALLAPDDAALARLDQVAARLTVVARAALSERLDPVHAASQLFELLHQLDEALRVDGDAHDTILTTPYPEPGLGAAIADRLRRASAER
;
A
#
# COMPACT_ATOMS: atom_id res chain seq x y z
N GLY A 1 13.31 23.44 -3.72
CA GLY A 1 12.13 24.14 -3.18
C GLY A 1 10.97 23.19 -3.20
N MET A 2 10.08 23.33 -2.21
CA MET A 2 8.89 22.50 -1.96
C MET A 2 9.15 21.25 -1.13
N THR A 3 8.75 21.37 0.14
CA THR A 3 8.48 20.31 1.10
C THR A 3 7.92 19.07 0.41
N ALA A 4 8.59 17.92 0.55
CA ALA A 4 7.98 16.62 0.36
C ALA A 4 6.90 16.49 1.44
N SER A 5 5.74 17.06 1.13
CA SER A 5 4.59 17.15 2.00
C SER A 5 4.27 15.74 2.47
N HIS A 6 4.16 15.61 3.79
CA HIS A 6 3.68 14.43 4.48
C HIS A 6 2.29 14.09 3.92
N TYR A 7 2.24 13.33 2.82
CA TYR A 7 1.00 12.88 2.24
C TYR A 7 0.50 11.70 3.07
N ALA A 8 -0.60 11.93 3.78
CA ALA A 8 -1.40 10.88 4.38
C ALA A 8 -2.55 10.57 3.41
N PRO A 9 -2.61 9.36 2.82
CA PRO A 9 -3.72 8.98 1.93
C PRO A 9 -5.07 9.12 2.67
N ARG A 10 -6.16 9.35 1.94
CA ARG A 10 -7.51 9.43 2.54
C ARG A 10 -8.05 8.03 2.83
N ALA A 11 -7.84 7.10 1.90
CA ALA A 11 -8.08 5.69 2.08
C ALA A 11 -7.35 5.16 3.31
N ARG A 12 -7.94 4.16 3.97
CA ARG A 12 -7.28 3.46 5.07
C ARG A 12 -6.13 2.64 4.50
N VAL A 13 -4.97 2.68 5.13
CA VAL A 13 -3.88 1.74 4.81
C VAL A 13 -4.00 0.57 5.77
N ARG A 14 -4.02 -0.65 5.24
CA ARG A 14 -4.06 -1.87 6.07
C ARG A 14 -2.90 -2.77 5.71
N ILE A 15 -2.01 -2.98 6.68
CA ILE A 15 -0.92 -3.95 6.56
C ILE A 15 -1.47 -5.33 6.90
N ILE A 16 -1.33 -6.30 6.00
CA ILE A 16 -1.76 -7.68 6.21
C ILE A 16 -0.59 -8.65 6.08
N ASP A 17 -0.64 -9.74 6.83
CA ASP A 17 0.20 -10.90 6.59
C ASP A 17 -0.43 -11.75 5.47
N PRO A 18 0.23 -11.91 4.31
CA PRO A 18 -0.32 -12.73 3.22
C PRO A 18 -0.47 -14.22 3.60
N ALA A 19 0.21 -14.71 4.63
CA ALA A 19 0.04 -16.09 5.11
C ALA A 19 -1.22 -16.27 5.98
N SER A 20 -1.76 -15.19 6.55
CA SER A 20 -2.97 -15.21 7.39
C SER A 20 -3.71 -13.87 7.28
N PRO A 21 -4.31 -13.57 6.11
CA PRO A 21 -4.83 -12.23 5.81
C PRO A 21 -6.19 -12.00 6.48
N ASP A 22 -6.34 -10.89 7.23
CA ASP A 22 -7.65 -10.41 7.70
C ASP A 22 -8.28 -9.47 6.67
N LEU A 23 -9.11 -10.04 5.79
CA LEU A 23 -9.82 -9.30 4.74
C LEU A 23 -11.28 -9.00 5.09
N ARG A 24 -11.69 -9.18 6.36
CA ARG A 24 -13.07 -8.95 6.77
C ARG A 24 -13.46 -7.49 6.53
N ASN A 25 -14.69 -7.29 6.09
CA ASN A 25 -15.31 -5.98 5.80
C ASN A 25 -14.62 -5.20 4.67
N LEU A 26 -13.86 -5.89 3.81
CA LEU A 26 -13.31 -5.32 2.58
C LEU A 26 -14.11 -5.85 1.40
N SER A 27 -14.49 -4.96 0.49
CA SER A 27 -15.18 -5.29 -0.76
C SER A 27 -14.43 -4.71 -1.97
N ARG A 28 -13.84 -3.52 -1.82
CA ARG A 28 -13.10 -2.80 -2.84
C ARG A 28 -11.77 -2.31 -2.24
N VAL A 29 -10.67 -2.60 -2.93
CA VAL A 29 -9.32 -2.31 -2.45
C VAL A 29 -8.38 -1.87 -3.57
N ALA A 30 -7.34 -1.14 -3.20
CA ALA A 30 -6.14 -0.97 -4.00
C ALA A 30 -4.98 -1.73 -3.36
N LEU A 31 -4.03 -2.23 -4.14
CA LEU A 31 -2.91 -3.03 -3.64
C LEU A 31 -1.60 -2.25 -3.78
N LEU A 32 -0.85 -2.16 -2.68
CA LEU A 32 0.53 -1.67 -2.66
C LEU A 32 1.44 -2.74 -2.11
N ALA A 33 2.52 -3.08 -2.81
CA ALA A 33 3.49 -4.06 -2.32
C ALA A 33 4.93 -3.54 -2.35
N PRO A 34 5.82 -4.10 -1.52
CA PRO A 34 7.25 -3.78 -1.55
C PRO A 34 7.89 -4.03 -2.92
N ASP A 35 7.52 -5.13 -3.57
CA ASP A 35 7.99 -5.49 -4.90
C ASP A 35 6.96 -6.27 -5.74
N ASP A 36 7.32 -6.59 -6.98
CA ASP A 36 6.45 -7.32 -7.92
C ASP A 36 6.10 -8.72 -7.42
N ALA A 37 7.04 -9.41 -6.76
CA ALA A 37 6.81 -10.74 -6.21
C ALA A 37 5.80 -10.71 -5.06
N ALA A 38 5.92 -9.71 -4.18
CA ALA A 38 4.96 -9.47 -3.12
C ALA A 38 3.61 -9.01 -3.67
N LEU A 39 3.60 -8.19 -4.74
CA LEU A 39 2.37 -7.75 -5.40
C LEU A 39 1.59 -8.92 -5.98
N ALA A 40 2.26 -9.84 -6.70
CA ALA A 40 1.65 -11.02 -7.26
C ALA A 40 1.02 -11.91 -6.17
N ARG A 41 1.71 -12.09 -5.03
CA ARG A 41 1.17 -12.84 -3.88
C ARG A 41 0.00 -12.12 -3.24
N LEU A 42 0.08 -10.80 -3.07
CA LEU A 42 -1.00 -9.99 -2.50
C LEU A 42 -2.25 -10.00 -3.39
N ASP A 43 -2.08 -9.96 -4.72
CA ASP A 43 -3.19 -10.07 -5.67
C ASP A 43 -3.90 -11.42 -5.59
N GLN A 44 -3.14 -12.52 -5.44
CA GLN A 44 -3.71 -13.85 -5.18
C GLN A 44 -4.52 -13.90 -3.87
N VAL A 45 -4.01 -13.27 -2.80
CA VAL A 45 -4.71 -13.15 -1.52
C VAL A 45 -6.01 -12.34 -1.66
N ALA A 46 -5.97 -11.26 -2.44
CA ALA A 46 -7.09 -10.36 -2.66
C ALA A 46 -8.05 -10.83 -3.78
N ALA A 47 -7.89 -12.03 -4.35
CA ALA A 47 -8.63 -12.50 -5.52
C ALA A 47 -10.17 -12.54 -5.38
N ARG A 48 -10.69 -12.48 -4.14
CA ARG A 48 -12.14 -12.43 -3.86
C ARG A 48 -12.67 -11.00 -3.65
N LEU A 49 -11.82 -10.00 -3.73
CA LEU A 49 -12.13 -8.58 -3.57
C LEU A 49 -12.15 -7.89 -4.94
N THR A 50 -12.82 -6.74 -5.03
CA THR A 50 -12.70 -5.85 -6.18
C THR A 50 -11.40 -5.07 -6.08
N VAL A 51 -10.38 -5.47 -6.84
CA VAL A 51 -9.09 -4.77 -6.91
C VAL A 51 -9.13 -3.71 -8.01
N VAL A 52 -9.03 -2.45 -7.62
CA VAL A 52 -9.20 -1.31 -8.56
C VAL A 52 -7.89 -0.79 -9.13
N ALA A 53 -6.80 -0.96 -8.37
CA ALA A 53 -5.46 -0.53 -8.75
C ALA A 53 -4.41 -1.36 -8.01
N ARG A 54 -3.22 -1.43 -8.60
CA ARG A 54 -2.09 -2.25 -8.13
C ARG A 54 -0.79 -1.48 -8.38
N ALA A 55 0.09 -1.45 -7.39
CA ALA A 55 1.43 -0.90 -7.56
C ALA A 55 2.45 -1.65 -6.70
N ALA A 56 3.66 -1.82 -7.25
CA ALA A 56 4.83 -2.22 -6.50
C ALA A 56 5.72 -0.98 -6.29
N LEU A 57 6.33 -0.87 -5.11
CA LEU A 57 7.26 0.23 -4.80
C LEU A 57 8.59 0.09 -5.56
N SER A 58 8.96 -1.13 -5.94
CA SER A 58 10.17 -1.43 -6.71
C SER A 58 9.98 -2.76 -7.44
N GLU A 59 10.59 -2.95 -8.61
CA GLU A 59 10.54 -4.26 -9.27
C GLU A 59 11.24 -5.37 -8.45
N ARG A 60 12.30 -5.02 -7.70
CA ARG A 60 13.18 -5.97 -7.00
C ARG A 60 13.59 -5.51 -5.59
N LEU A 61 12.68 -4.86 -4.88
CA LEU A 61 12.88 -4.45 -3.49
C LEU A 61 14.06 -3.49 -3.26
N ASP A 62 14.36 -2.62 -4.23
CA ASP A 62 15.35 -1.55 -4.05
C ASP A 62 14.76 -0.48 -3.12
N PRO A 63 15.30 -0.31 -1.89
CA PRO A 63 14.75 0.63 -0.94
C PRO A 63 14.93 2.10 -1.37
N VAL A 64 15.91 2.42 -2.21
CA VAL A 64 16.08 3.80 -2.72
C VAL A 64 14.97 4.11 -3.70
N HIS A 65 14.73 3.22 -4.66
CA HIS A 65 13.63 3.33 -5.62
C HIS A 65 12.29 3.37 -4.90
N ALA A 66 12.06 2.44 -3.97
CA ALA A 66 10.83 2.34 -3.20
C ALA A 66 10.54 3.61 -2.39
N ALA A 67 11.54 4.18 -1.72
CA ALA A 67 11.38 5.43 -0.98
C ALA A 67 11.02 6.61 -1.91
N SER A 68 11.60 6.66 -3.11
CA SER A 68 11.37 7.75 -4.06
C SER A 68 9.97 7.76 -4.67
N GLN A 69 9.33 6.59 -4.79
CA GLN A 69 8.01 6.45 -5.42
C GLN A 69 6.86 6.30 -4.42
N LEU A 70 7.13 6.07 -3.13
CA LEU A 70 6.12 5.75 -2.12
C LEU A 70 4.93 6.72 -2.11
N PHE A 71 5.18 8.02 -2.04
CA PHE A 71 4.10 9.01 -1.93
C PHE A 71 3.30 9.15 -3.23
N GLU A 72 3.97 9.10 -4.37
CA GLU A 72 3.35 9.17 -5.69
C GLU A 72 2.40 7.98 -5.89
N LEU A 73 2.88 6.76 -5.60
CA LEU A 73 2.07 5.55 -5.73
C LEU A 73 0.92 5.52 -4.73
N LEU A 74 1.14 5.93 -3.47
CA LEU A 74 0.04 6.06 -2.50
C LEU A 74 -1.04 7.03 -2.99
N HIS A 75 -0.64 8.15 -3.59
CA HIS A 75 -1.58 9.13 -4.14
C HIS A 75 -2.38 8.55 -5.32
N GLN A 76 -1.72 7.89 -6.26
CA GLN A 76 -2.37 7.25 -7.40
C GLN A 76 -3.38 6.18 -6.97
N LEU A 77 -3.02 5.35 -5.99
CA LEU A 77 -3.91 4.32 -5.45
C LEU A 77 -5.11 4.93 -4.70
N ASP A 78 -4.89 5.99 -3.92
CA ASP A 78 -5.95 6.74 -3.24
C ASP A 78 -6.94 7.34 -4.24
N GLU A 79 -6.46 7.98 -5.31
CA GLU A 79 -7.33 8.54 -6.35
C GLU A 79 -8.11 7.45 -7.12
N ALA A 80 -7.50 6.29 -7.38
CA ALA A 80 -8.19 5.17 -8.04
C ALA A 80 -9.33 4.56 -7.20
N LEU A 81 -9.23 4.64 -5.87
CA LEU A 81 -10.29 4.20 -4.97
C LEU A 81 -11.52 5.12 -5.04
N ARG A 82 -11.29 6.44 -5.18
CA ARG A 82 -12.30 7.51 -5.06
C ARG A 82 -13.38 7.57 -6.14
N VAL A 83 -13.36 6.67 -7.12
CA VAL A 83 -14.30 6.71 -8.27
C VAL A 83 -15.77 6.60 -7.84
N ASP A 84 -16.07 5.95 -6.70
CA ASP A 84 -17.46 5.66 -6.28
C ASP A 84 -17.85 6.25 -4.90
N GLY A 85 -16.95 6.98 -4.22
CA GLY A 85 -17.26 7.70 -2.97
C GLY A 85 -17.60 6.83 -1.75
N ASP A 86 -17.21 5.55 -1.74
CA ASP A 86 -17.52 4.62 -0.66
C ASP A 86 -16.59 4.84 0.56
N ALA A 87 -17.15 4.75 1.77
CA ALA A 87 -16.41 5.00 3.01
C ALA A 87 -15.43 3.87 3.39
N HIS A 88 -15.39 2.79 2.62
CA HIS A 88 -14.62 1.56 2.90
C HIS A 88 -13.33 1.43 2.07
N ASP A 89 -12.97 2.46 1.30
CA ASP A 89 -11.78 2.49 0.47
C ASP A 89 -10.51 2.18 1.29
N THR A 90 -9.84 1.09 0.93
CA THR A 90 -8.68 0.57 1.65
C THR A 90 -7.54 0.25 0.68
N ILE A 91 -6.34 0.75 1.00
CA ILE A 91 -5.09 0.32 0.39
C ILE A 91 -4.55 -0.85 1.23
N LEU A 92 -4.57 -2.05 0.66
CA LEU A 92 -3.94 -3.22 1.25
C LEU A 92 -2.45 -3.20 0.93
N THR A 93 -1.64 -3.50 1.94
CA THR A 93 -0.20 -3.66 1.76
C THR A 93 0.35 -4.80 2.61
N THR A 94 1.56 -5.24 2.30
CA THR A 94 2.30 -6.22 3.11
C THR A 94 3.47 -5.53 3.82
N PRO A 95 4.02 -6.13 4.89
CA PRO A 95 5.18 -5.58 5.57
C PRO A 95 6.36 -5.35 4.60
N TYR A 96 6.95 -4.16 4.66
CA TYR A 96 8.20 -3.90 3.95
C TYR A 96 9.38 -4.49 4.75
N PRO A 97 10.31 -5.23 4.13
CA PRO A 97 11.47 -5.80 4.83
C PRO A 97 12.36 -4.75 5.51
N GLU A 98 12.76 -5.01 6.75
CA GLU A 98 13.28 -3.98 7.66
C GLU A 98 14.81 -3.74 7.74
N PRO A 99 15.74 -4.37 7.00
CA PRO A 99 17.13 -3.95 7.09
C PRO A 99 17.37 -2.60 6.36
N GLY A 100 18.13 -1.70 7.01
CA GLY A 100 18.61 -0.44 6.40
C GLY A 100 17.49 0.56 6.07
N LEU A 101 17.52 1.13 4.86
CA LEU A 101 16.54 2.13 4.40
C LEU A 101 15.09 1.59 4.36
N GLY A 102 14.92 0.26 4.29
CA GLY A 102 13.62 -0.40 4.39
C GLY A 102 12.89 -0.14 5.72
N ALA A 103 13.61 0.07 6.82
CA ALA A 103 13.01 0.39 8.12
C ALA A 103 12.24 1.73 8.10
N ALA A 104 12.74 2.73 7.37
CA ALA A 104 12.08 4.03 7.25
C ALA A 104 10.79 3.94 6.41
N ILE A 105 10.79 3.09 5.38
CA ILE A 105 9.59 2.80 4.56
C ILE A 105 8.57 2.05 5.41
N ALA A 106 8.99 0.99 6.12
CA ALA A 106 8.14 0.21 7.00
C ALA A 106 7.51 1.09 8.10
N ASP A 107 8.29 1.97 8.73
CA ASP A 107 7.80 2.94 9.71
C ASP A 107 6.76 3.91 9.10
N ARG A 108 7.00 4.40 7.88
CA ARG A 108 6.03 5.26 7.19
C ARG A 108 4.71 4.54 6.90
N LEU A 109 4.77 3.31 6.40
CA LEU A 109 3.58 2.48 6.14
C LEU A 109 2.82 2.18 7.43
N ARG A 110 3.54 1.85 8.52
CA ARG A 110 2.93 1.64 9.84
C ARG A 110 2.19 2.88 10.34
N ARG A 111 2.79 4.07 10.23
CA ARG A 111 2.13 5.32 10.60
C ARG A 111 0.89 5.58 9.76
N ALA A 112 0.98 5.40 8.43
CA ALA A 112 -0.18 5.53 7.55
C ALA A 112 -1.31 4.54 7.90
N SER A 113 -0.96 3.33 8.38
CA SER A 113 -1.95 2.34 8.81
C SER A 113 -2.58 2.60 10.18
N ALA A 114 -1.85 3.28 11.08
CA ALA A 114 -2.31 3.59 12.41
C ALA A 114 -3.21 4.84 12.47
N GLU A 115 -3.18 5.67 11.45
CA GLU A 115 -3.82 6.99 11.47
C GLU A 115 -5.36 7.00 11.37
N ARG A 116 -6.08 5.87 11.23
CA ARG A 116 -7.57 5.87 11.16
C ARG A 116 -8.25 4.61 11.64
#